data_AF-A0A2G0QFJ8-F1
#
_entry.id   AF-A0A2G0QFJ8-F1
#
_cell.length_a   1.000
_cell.length_b   1.000
_cell.length_c   1.000
_cell.angle_alpha   90.00
_cell.angle_beta   90.00
_cell.angle_gamma   90.00
#
_symmetry.space_group_name_H-M   'P 1'
#
loop_
_entity.id
_entity.type
_entity.pdbx_description
1 polymer ?
#
loop_
_entity_poly.entity_id
_entity_poly.type
_entity_poly.pdbx_seq_one_letter_code
_entity_poly.pdbx_strand_id
1 'polypeptide(L)'
;MNLNNLYIYKLKILFNKRANPIDNDTVLFVRCDNEFNELISLKARNNSEFSLHRWYECLNEKKIPCDLHCYKPYDPFNSFLRVLPNVFSINNNDYYQGKNLFISYFIHQLKNIDRIDAENNLDQYKSDFINYLFYEIGFGDNFDKNFVVEDDVLYFICDKNEGGSQREKVMNMLSSIHDLAKQYVKKGQEETLIKINKFHCDTINFLTSYDEDYHLPFEDYNVDYTYPDFFIKKYSENQSEIFKVIKDCVSSGQERMNVFVSKIIVMNYIYYVLKNKPEEVLLLKEFCGKSNDLFFDILSFILKMKFYVRKEHFKGLHLGYYLSRVEI
;
A
#
# COMPACT_ATOMS: atom_id res chain seq x y z
N MET A 1 -16.57 3.49 -10.92
CA MET A 1 -15.33 3.93 -11.57
C MET A 1 -14.39 2.73 -11.59
N ASN A 2 -13.73 2.40 -12.70
CA ASN A 2 -12.85 1.23 -12.74
C ASN A 2 -11.48 1.59 -12.15
N LEU A 3 -11.36 1.46 -10.82
CA LEU A 3 -10.14 1.76 -10.08
C LEU A 3 -9.04 0.73 -10.30
N ASN A 4 -9.37 -0.51 -10.66
CA ASN A 4 -8.38 -1.51 -11.02
C ASN A 4 -7.60 -1.07 -12.27
N ASN A 5 -8.30 -0.70 -13.36
CA ASN A 5 -7.65 -0.17 -14.56
C ASN A 5 -6.78 1.06 -14.27
N LEU A 6 -7.25 1.95 -13.39
CA LEU A 6 -6.51 3.14 -12.96
C LEU A 6 -5.21 2.77 -12.24
N TYR A 7 -5.28 1.78 -11.35
CA TYR A 7 -4.14 1.28 -10.62
C TYR A 7 -3.15 0.53 -11.52
N ILE A 8 -3.64 -0.28 -12.45
CA ILE A 8 -2.80 -0.94 -13.46
C ILE A 8 -2.10 0.09 -14.35
N TYR A 9 -2.77 1.16 -14.74
CA TYR A 9 -2.15 2.27 -15.47
C TYR A 9 -1.03 2.93 -14.64
N LYS A 10 -1.27 3.21 -13.35
CA LYS A 10 -0.23 3.67 -12.42
C LYS A 10 0.99 2.73 -12.43
N LEU A 11 0.79 1.42 -12.32
CA LEU A 11 1.91 0.48 -12.30
C LEU A 11 2.70 0.49 -13.62
N LYS A 12 2.02 0.59 -14.75
CA LYS A 12 2.66 0.67 -16.07
C LYS A 12 3.49 1.93 -16.24
N ILE A 13 2.98 3.09 -15.83
CA ILE A 13 3.66 4.37 -16.07
C ILE A 13 4.87 4.60 -15.18
N LEU A 14 4.99 3.89 -14.04
CA LEU A 14 6.20 3.88 -13.21
C LEU A 14 7.45 3.39 -13.96
N PHE A 15 7.27 2.47 -14.91
CA PHE A 15 8.38 1.88 -15.67
C PHE A 15 8.36 2.24 -17.16
N ASN A 16 7.20 2.64 -17.69
CA ASN A 16 7.04 3.04 -19.08
C ASN A 16 6.29 4.37 -19.20
N LYS A 17 7.04 5.47 -19.32
CA LYS A 17 6.47 6.83 -19.52
C LYS A 17 5.65 6.99 -20.82
N ARG A 18 5.70 6.02 -21.74
CA ARG A 18 4.92 6.00 -22.99
C ARG A 18 3.67 5.13 -22.88
N ALA A 19 3.34 4.62 -21.70
CA ALA A 19 2.10 3.88 -21.48
C ALA A 19 0.90 4.72 -21.97
N ASN A 20 0.00 4.08 -22.72
CA ASN A 20 -1.20 4.74 -23.25
C ASN A 20 -2.00 5.35 -22.10
N PRO A 21 -2.38 6.63 -22.18
CA PRO A 21 -3.19 7.28 -21.16
C PRO A 21 -4.44 6.45 -20.84
N ILE A 22 -4.79 6.38 -19.57
CA ILE A 22 -6.07 5.78 -19.20
C ILE A 22 -7.21 6.67 -19.67
N ASP A 23 -8.14 6.07 -20.42
CA ASP A 23 -9.40 6.72 -20.76
C ASP A 23 -10.36 6.58 -19.57
N ASN A 24 -10.60 7.69 -18.87
CA ASN A 24 -11.50 7.74 -17.72
C ASN A 24 -12.26 9.06 -17.70
N ASP A 25 -13.59 9.00 -17.73
CA ASP A 25 -14.44 10.19 -17.80
C ASP A 25 -14.54 10.95 -16.47
N THR A 26 -14.11 10.36 -15.36
CA THR A 26 -14.31 10.91 -14.01
C THR A 26 -13.03 11.46 -13.41
N VAL A 27 -11.90 10.78 -13.59
CA VAL A 27 -10.60 11.15 -12.99
C VAL A 27 -9.54 11.36 -14.04
N LEU A 28 -8.51 12.13 -13.69
CA LEU A 28 -7.28 12.28 -14.45
C LEU A 28 -6.06 12.34 -13.53
N PHE A 29 -4.88 12.14 -14.11
CA PHE A 29 -3.60 12.41 -13.44
C PHE A 29 -3.11 13.80 -13.80
N VAL A 30 -2.78 14.57 -12.77
CA VAL A 30 -2.34 15.96 -12.88
C VAL A 30 -0.90 16.04 -12.41
N ARG A 31 -0.02 16.57 -13.27
CA ARG A 31 1.36 16.87 -12.89
C ARG A 31 1.39 18.04 -11.93
N CYS A 32 2.01 17.83 -10.77
CA CYS A 32 2.34 18.92 -9.87
C CYS A 32 3.58 19.67 -10.37
N ASP A 33 3.84 20.86 -9.82
CA ASP A 33 4.97 21.74 -10.19
C ASP A 33 6.35 21.04 -10.19
N ASN A 34 6.45 19.87 -9.54
CA ASN A 34 7.57 18.94 -9.71
C ASN A 34 7.23 17.89 -10.78
N GLU A 35 7.94 17.91 -11.92
CA GLU A 35 7.72 17.07 -13.12
C GLU A 35 7.64 15.55 -12.90
N PHE A 36 7.95 15.06 -11.70
CA PHE A 36 8.00 13.65 -11.35
C PHE A 36 6.79 13.15 -10.56
N ASN A 37 5.91 14.02 -10.07
CA ASN A 37 4.75 13.62 -9.26
C ASN A 37 3.43 13.93 -9.97
N GLU A 38 2.62 12.89 -10.17
CA GLU A 38 1.27 12.99 -10.72
C GLU A 38 0.25 12.58 -9.65
N LEU A 39 -0.66 13.50 -9.35
CA LEU A 39 -1.75 13.29 -8.39
C LEU A 39 -3.04 13.01 -9.13
N ILE A 40 -3.88 12.20 -8.50
CA ILE A 40 -5.22 11.92 -9.02
C ILE A 40 -6.18 13.08 -8.68
N SER A 41 -6.90 13.56 -9.69
CA SER A 41 -7.89 14.64 -9.59
C SER A 41 -9.18 14.28 -10.32
N LEU A 42 -10.28 14.93 -9.97
CA LEU A 42 -11.54 14.82 -10.69
C LEU A 42 -11.56 15.72 -11.92
N LYS A 43 -12.15 15.23 -13.01
CA LYS A 43 -12.59 16.05 -14.13
C LYS A 43 -13.81 16.88 -13.69
N ALA A 44 -13.61 18.19 -13.57
CA ALA A 44 -14.69 19.14 -13.30
C ALA A 44 -15.23 19.74 -14.61
N ARG A 45 -16.32 20.52 -14.51
CA ARG A 45 -16.93 21.16 -15.70
C ARG A 45 -15.94 22.10 -16.39
N ASN A 46 -16.07 22.28 -17.70
CA ASN A 46 -15.24 23.17 -18.53
C ASN A 46 -13.75 22.80 -18.60
N ASN A 47 -13.41 21.51 -18.61
CA ASN A 47 -12.02 21.01 -18.60
C ASN A 47 -11.18 21.51 -17.41
N SER A 48 -11.84 21.94 -16.33
CA SER A 48 -11.15 22.22 -15.06
C SER A 48 -10.92 20.93 -14.28
N GLU A 49 -9.97 20.96 -13.37
CA GLU A 49 -9.64 19.85 -12.48
C GLU A 49 -9.98 20.20 -11.03
N PHE A 50 -10.35 19.20 -10.25
CA PHE A 50 -10.59 19.36 -8.83
C PHE A 50 -9.73 18.37 -8.05
N SER A 51 -8.90 18.87 -7.15
CA SER A 51 -7.98 18.04 -6.35
C SER A 51 -8.74 17.20 -5.32
N LEU A 52 -8.61 15.87 -5.40
CA LEU A 52 -9.21 14.96 -4.43
C LEU A 52 -8.62 15.12 -3.02
N HIS A 53 -7.37 15.57 -2.91
CA HIS A 53 -6.71 15.87 -1.63
C HIS A 53 -7.32 17.07 -0.90
N ARG A 54 -7.98 17.96 -1.66
CA ARG A 54 -8.62 19.18 -1.16
C ARG A 54 -10.13 19.11 -1.28
N TRP A 55 -10.69 17.92 -1.10
CA TRP A 55 -12.14 17.68 -1.19
C TRP A 55 -12.97 18.66 -0.35
N TYR A 56 -12.47 19.09 0.81
CA TYR A 56 -13.11 20.08 1.68
C TYR A 56 -13.31 21.46 1.01
N GLU A 57 -12.56 21.81 -0.03
CA GLU A 57 -12.73 23.07 -0.77
C GLU A 57 -14.09 23.16 -1.49
N CYS A 58 -14.80 22.04 -1.67
CA CYS A 58 -16.18 22.06 -2.18
C CYS A 58 -17.20 22.58 -1.16
N LEU A 59 -16.81 22.71 0.11
CA LEU A 59 -17.66 23.12 1.22
C LEU A 59 -17.53 24.61 1.52
N ASN A 60 -18.60 25.20 2.05
CA ASN A 60 -18.65 26.58 2.53
C ASN A 60 -18.21 26.63 3.99
N GLU A 61 -16.90 26.79 4.21
CA GLU A 61 -16.27 26.83 5.54
C GLU A 61 -16.94 27.80 6.52
N LYS A 62 -17.46 28.94 6.04
CA LYS A 62 -18.15 29.93 6.88
C LYS A 62 -19.46 29.42 7.49
N LYS A 63 -20.00 28.32 6.98
CA LYS A 63 -21.25 27.70 7.43
C LYS A 63 -21.02 26.41 8.21
N ILE A 64 -19.79 25.87 8.23
CA ILE A 64 -19.46 24.66 8.97
C ILE A 64 -19.46 25.02 10.46
N PRO A 65 -20.35 24.45 11.28
CA PRO A 65 -20.31 24.65 12.72
C PRO A 65 -18.95 24.20 13.26
N CYS A 66 -18.39 24.89 14.25
CA CYS A 66 -17.15 24.46 14.92
C CYS A 66 -17.24 22.98 15.36
N ASP A 67 -18.44 22.49 15.66
CA ASP A 67 -18.72 21.11 16.08
C ASP A 67 -18.31 20.03 15.05
N LEU A 68 -18.27 20.34 13.75
CA LEU A 68 -17.75 19.43 12.71
C LEU A 68 -16.24 19.23 12.83
N HIS A 69 -15.53 20.27 13.25
CA HIS A 69 -14.09 20.22 13.54
C HIS A 69 -13.81 19.60 14.91
N CYS A 70 -14.80 19.57 15.82
CA CYS A 70 -14.62 19.19 17.22
C CYS A 70 -15.11 17.78 17.59
N TYR A 71 -15.77 17.05 16.69
CA TYR A 71 -16.13 15.66 16.96
C TYR A 71 -14.89 14.77 16.79
N LYS A 72 -14.20 14.49 17.90
CA LYS A 72 -12.88 13.83 17.97
C LYS A 72 -12.61 12.66 16.98
N PRO A 73 -13.52 11.72 16.72
CA PRO A 73 -13.26 10.66 15.74
C PRO A 73 -13.31 11.10 14.27
N TYR A 74 -13.95 12.23 13.95
CA TYR A 74 -14.05 12.75 12.58
C TYR A 74 -12.79 13.48 12.13
N ASP A 75 -12.01 14.06 13.04
CA ASP A 75 -10.80 14.81 12.66
C ASP A 75 -9.68 13.90 12.10
N PRO A 76 -9.31 12.78 12.77
CA PRO A 76 -8.41 11.79 12.20
C PRO A 76 -8.98 11.18 10.91
N PHE A 77 -10.27 10.82 10.89
CA PHE A 77 -10.86 10.20 9.71
C PHE A 77 -10.94 11.17 8.51
N ASN A 78 -11.21 12.46 8.74
CA ASN A 78 -11.14 13.48 7.68
C ASN A 78 -9.71 13.64 7.16
N SER A 79 -8.71 13.60 8.04
CA SER A 79 -7.30 13.59 7.66
C SER A 79 -6.95 12.38 6.80
N PHE A 80 -7.46 11.20 7.14
CA PHE A 80 -7.38 10.00 6.32
C PHE A 80 -7.99 10.21 4.92
N LEU A 81 -9.19 10.78 4.81
CA LEU A 81 -9.83 11.05 3.51
C LEU A 81 -9.01 12.00 2.61
N ARG A 82 -8.24 12.93 3.19
CA ARG A 82 -7.36 13.85 2.43
C ARG A 82 -6.16 13.13 1.80
N VAL A 83 -5.67 12.07 2.44
CA VAL A 83 -4.50 11.32 1.97
C VAL A 83 -4.88 10.05 1.21
N LEU A 84 -6.11 9.55 1.34
CA LEU A 84 -6.62 8.40 0.60
C LEU A 84 -6.34 8.42 -0.93
N PRO A 85 -6.40 9.56 -1.65
CA PRO A 85 -6.09 9.58 -3.07
C PRO A 85 -4.63 9.19 -3.39
N ASN A 86 -3.71 9.25 -2.42
CA ASN A 86 -2.30 8.86 -2.61
C ASN A 86 -2.11 7.37 -2.92
N VAL A 87 -3.13 6.53 -2.68
CA VAL A 87 -3.18 5.15 -3.20
C VAL A 87 -2.87 5.12 -4.70
N PHE A 88 -3.33 6.12 -5.45
CA PHE A 88 -3.17 6.21 -6.91
C PHE A 88 -2.07 7.17 -7.36
N SER A 89 -1.45 7.96 -6.47
CA SER A 89 -0.39 8.89 -6.86
C SER A 89 0.78 8.17 -7.54
N ILE A 90 1.34 8.80 -8.58
CA ILE A 90 2.49 8.30 -9.34
C ILE A 90 3.66 9.22 -9.01
N ASN A 91 4.70 8.70 -8.38
CA ASN A 91 5.89 9.48 -8.07
C ASN A 91 7.15 8.84 -8.67
N ASN A 92 7.65 9.39 -9.77
CA ASN A 92 8.82 8.87 -10.48
C ASN A 92 10.16 9.42 -9.96
N ASN A 93 10.16 10.12 -8.82
CA ASN A 93 11.39 10.59 -8.20
C ASN A 93 12.08 9.44 -7.46
N ASP A 94 13.39 9.31 -7.66
CA ASP A 94 14.23 8.26 -7.04
C ASP A 94 14.14 8.25 -5.51
N TYR A 95 13.93 9.40 -4.87
CA TYR A 95 13.71 9.52 -3.42
C TYR A 95 12.41 8.86 -2.95
N TYR A 96 11.40 8.80 -3.81
CA TYR A 96 10.06 8.28 -3.49
C TYR A 96 9.79 6.89 -4.08
N GLN A 97 10.74 6.29 -4.79
CA GLN A 97 10.63 4.91 -5.31
C GLN A 97 10.28 3.90 -4.20
N GLY A 98 10.81 4.12 -2.98
CA GLY A 98 10.47 3.31 -1.81
C GLY A 98 8.97 3.34 -1.51
N LYS A 99 8.32 4.51 -1.54
CA LYS A 99 6.88 4.63 -1.26
C LYS A 99 6.02 3.91 -2.28
N ASN A 100 6.33 4.04 -3.58
CA ASN A 100 5.58 3.29 -4.60
C ASN A 100 5.72 1.79 -4.40
N LEU A 101 6.93 1.31 -4.08
CA LEU A 101 7.15 -0.10 -3.79
C LEU A 101 6.29 -0.58 -2.62
N PHE A 102 6.31 0.12 -1.47
CA PHE A 102 5.51 -0.29 -0.31
C PHE A 102 4.01 -0.24 -0.58
N ILE A 103 3.52 0.87 -1.16
CA ILE A 103 2.11 1.01 -1.54
C ILE A 103 1.70 -0.13 -2.48
N SER A 104 2.53 -0.43 -3.49
CA SER A 104 2.25 -1.50 -4.43
C SER A 104 2.33 -2.89 -3.83
N TYR A 105 3.29 -3.14 -2.95
CA TYR A 105 3.36 -4.36 -2.18
C TYR A 105 2.07 -4.57 -1.39
N PHE A 106 1.66 -3.62 -0.55
CA PHE A 106 0.49 -3.78 0.32
C PHE A 106 -0.81 -3.94 -0.45
N ILE A 107 -1.00 -3.17 -1.53
CA ILE A 107 -2.19 -3.35 -2.40
C ILE A 107 -2.15 -4.72 -3.07
N HIS A 108 -0.99 -5.14 -3.59
CA HIS A 108 -0.86 -6.45 -4.21
C HIS A 108 -1.15 -7.59 -3.23
N GLN A 109 -0.67 -7.49 -1.98
CA GLN A 109 -1.00 -8.43 -0.92
C GLN A 109 -2.51 -8.43 -0.64
N LEU A 110 -3.11 -7.27 -0.35
CA LEU A 110 -4.55 -7.15 -0.06
C LEU A 110 -5.43 -7.74 -1.16
N LYS A 111 -5.04 -7.57 -2.42
CA LYS A 111 -5.78 -8.11 -3.57
C LYS A 111 -5.71 -9.61 -3.73
N ASN A 112 -4.70 -10.26 -3.18
CA ASN A 112 -4.46 -11.70 -3.40
C ASN A 112 -4.46 -12.51 -2.11
N ILE A 113 -4.67 -11.88 -0.96
CA ILE A 113 -4.55 -12.54 0.33
C ILE A 113 -5.63 -13.58 0.59
N ASP A 114 -6.81 -13.40 -0.01
CA ASP A 114 -7.94 -14.33 0.10
C ASP A 114 -7.67 -15.68 -0.60
N ARG A 115 -6.57 -15.78 -1.36
CA ARG A 115 -6.09 -17.04 -1.95
C ARG A 115 -5.27 -17.88 -0.96
N ILE A 116 -4.88 -17.31 0.19
CA ILE A 116 -4.16 -18.07 1.21
C ILE A 116 -5.15 -18.97 1.93
N ASP A 117 -4.88 -20.27 1.93
CA ASP A 117 -5.60 -21.26 2.75
C ASP A 117 -5.15 -21.14 4.22
N ALA A 118 -5.60 -20.07 4.89
CA ALA A 118 -5.30 -19.79 6.28
C ALA A 118 -6.59 -19.90 7.11
N GLU A 119 -6.82 -21.08 7.71
CA GLU A 119 -8.01 -21.37 8.52
C GLU A 119 -8.23 -20.38 9.68
N ASN A 120 -7.21 -19.60 10.10
CA ASN A 120 -7.35 -18.50 11.06
C ASN A 120 -6.21 -17.48 10.81
N ASN A 121 -6.54 -16.18 10.68
CA ASN A 121 -5.66 -14.97 10.65
C ASN A 121 -5.77 -14.07 9.41
N LEU A 122 -6.65 -14.36 8.44
CA LEU A 122 -6.81 -13.55 7.23
C LEU A 122 -7.13 -12.07 7.54
N ASP A 123 -8.10 -11.84 8.41
CA ASP A 123 -8.50 -10.51 8.89
C ASP A 123 -7.36 -9.77 9.61
N GLN A 124 -6.52 -10.48 10.35
CA GLN A 124 -5.35 -9.88 10.99
C GLN A 124 -4.32 -9.43 9.96
N TYR A 125 -4.07 -10.23 8.91
CA TYR A 125 -3.19 -9.82 7.83
C TYR A 125 -3.75 -8.64 7.04
N LYS A 126 -5.06 -8.66 6.71
CA LYS A 126 -5.74 -7.52 6.07
C LYS A 126 -5.61 -6.26 6.91
N SER A 127 -5.84 -6.37 8.23
CA SER A 127 -5.66 -5.27 9.18
C SER A 127 -4.23 -4.73 9.18
N ASP A 128 -3.23 -5.59 9.27
CA ASP A 128 -1.82 -5.20 9.20
C ASP A 128 -1.54 -4.45 7.89
N PHE A 129 -1.84 -5.06 6.74
CA PHE A 129 -1.55 -4.47 5.43
C PHE A 129 -2.28 -3.15 5.18
N ILE A 130 -3.54 -3.01 5.62
CA ILE A 130 -4.28 -1.75 5.51
C ILE A 130 -3.62 -0.65 6.33
N ASN A 131 -3.27 -0.91 7.60
CA ASN A 131 -2.65 0.12 8.43
C ASN A 131 -1.27 0.54 7.87
N TYR A 132 -0.48 -0.40 7.33
CA TYR A 132 0.80 -0.07 6.73
C TYR A 132 0.64 0.72 5.43
N LEU A 133 -0.31 0.32 4.58
CA LEU A 133 -0.67 1.09 3.39
C LEU A 133 -1.05 2.52 3.76
N PHE A 134 -1.89 2.68 4.78
CA PHE A 134 -2.37 3.98 5.24
C PHE A 134 -1.26 4.86 5.81
N TYR A 135 -0.34 4.28 6.58
CA TYR A 135 0.89 4.96 6.98
C TYR A 135 1.71 5.43 5.76
N GLU A 136 1.94 4.57 4.76
CA GLU A 136 2.76 4.91 3.58
C GLU A 136 2.17 6.03 2.72
N ILE A 137 0.83 6.08 2.60
CA ILE A 137 0.13 7.16 1.90
C ILE A 137 0.07 8.48 2.70
N GLY A 138 0.56 8.47 3.94
CA GLY A 138 0.70 9.64 4.81
C GLY A 138 -0.40 9.82 5.84
N PHE A 139 -1.11 8.76 6.22
CA PHE A 139 -2.06 8.80 7.33
C PHE A 139 -1.34 8.48 8.65
N GLY A 140 -1.14 9.51 9.48
CA GLY A 140 -0.51 9.42 10.79
C GLY A 140 1.03 9.47 10.75
N ASP A 141 1.62 9.87 11.87
CA ASP A 141 3.09 9.94 12.02
C ASP A 141 3.69 8.62 12.55
N ASN A 142 2.84 7.71 13.04
CA ASN A 142 3.21 6.38 13.52
C ASN A 142 2.32 5.31 12.86
N PHE A 143 2.77 4.05 12.86
CA PHE A 143 1.92 2.89 12.55
C PHE A 143 0.89 2.70 13.67
N ASP A 144 -0.06 3.61 13.74
CA ASP A 144 -1.17 3.56 14.66
C ASP A 144 -2.19 2.58 14.07
N LYS A 145 -2.58 1.57 14.85
CA LYS A 145 -3.57 0.55 14.46
C LYS A 145 -4.98 1.14 14.46
N ASN A 146 -5.18 2.16 13.65
CA ASN A 146 -6.43 2.92 13.54
C ASN A 146 -7.52 2.16 12.79
N PHE A 147 -7.16 1.10 12.07
CA PHE A 147 -8.10 0.29 11.30
C PHE A 147 -8.01 -1.18 11.69
N VAL A 148 -9.15 -1.85 11.62
CA VAL A 148 -9.24 -3.30 11.80
C VAL A 148 -10.23 -3.87 10.79
N VAL A 149 -9.91 -5.02 10.22
CA VAL A 149 -10.80 -5.82 9.38
C VAL A 149 -11.33 -6.95 10.24
N GLU A 150 -12.65 -7.12 10.25
CA GLU A 150 -13.34 -8.22 10.91
C GLU A 150 -14.51 -8.67 10.03
N ASP A 151 -14.57 -9.96 9.70
CA ASP A 151 -15.56 -10.55 8.81
C ASP A 151 -15.64 -9.80 7.46
N ASP A 152 -14.48 -9.51 6.86
CA ASP A 152 -14.32 -8.71 5.63
C ASP A 152 -14.83 -7.26 5.70
N VAL A 153 -15.19 -6.76 6.89
CA VAL A 153 -15.63 -5.38 7.09
C VAL A 153 -14.49 -4.56 7.68
N LEU A 154 -14.20 -3.42 7.03
CA LEU A 154 -13.23 -2.45 7.54
C LEU A 154 -13.87 -1.52 8.57
N TYR A 155 -13.29 -1.49 9.76
CA TYR A 155 -13.63 -0.60 10.86
C TYR A 155 -12.51 0.41 11.12
N PHE A 156 -12.91 1.59 11.56
CA PHE A 156 -12.03 2.61 12.12
C PHE A 156 -12.16 2.62 13.64
N ILE A 157 -11.03 2.68 14.34
CA ILE A 157 -10.95 2.71 15.79
C ILE A 157 -11.02 4.17 16.27
N CYS A 158 -12.09 4.48 16.99
CA CYS A 158 -12.39 5.77 17.58
C CYS A 158 -12.07 5.76 19.08
N ASP A 159 -11.12 6.58 19.54
CA ASP A 159 -10.88 6.74 20.96
C ASP A 159 -12.02 7.52 21.63
N LYS A 160 -12.55 6.98 22.75
CA LYS A 160 -13.38 7.76 23.68
C LYS A 160 -12.51 8.41 24.75
N ASN A 161 -12.95 9.59 25.18
CA ASN A 161 -12.41 10.29 26.35
C ASN A 161 -12.57 9.51 27.67
N GLU A 162 -13.33 8.41 27.70
CA GLU A 162 -13.73 7.67 28.92
C GLU A 162 -13.36 6.16 28.86
N GLY A 163 -12.13 5.84 28.41
CA GLY A 163 -11.50 4.56 28.75
C GLY A 163 -11.88 3.32 27.91
N GLY A 164 -12.48 3.49 26.73
CA GLY A 164 -12.70 2.39 25.79
C GLY A 164 -12.68 2.84 24.33
N SER A 165 -11.97 2.12 23.48
CA SER A 165 -11.98 2.35 22.03
C SER A 165 -13.26 1.77 21.43
N GLN A 166 -14.03 2.60 20.73
CA GLN A 166 -15.18 2.16 19.94
C GLN A 166 -14.73 1.93 18.49
N ARG A 167 -15.38 1.01 17.78
CA ARG A 167 -15.15 0.78 16.35
C ARG A 167 -16.37 1.22 15.57
N GLU A 168 -16.15 1.91 14.46
CA GLU A 168 -17.22 2.31 13.54
C GLU A 168 -16.89 1.78 12.13
N LYS A 169 -17.90 1.31 11.41
CA LYS A 169 -17.70 0.82 10.03
C LYS A 169 -17.26 1.98 9.16
N VAL A 170 -16.17 1.81 8.40
CA VAL A 170 -15.64 2.87 7.52
C VAL A 170 -16.69 3.37 6.53
N MET A 171 -17.52 2.47 5.99
CA MET A 171 -18.60 2.85 5.06
C MET A 171 -19.71 3.67 5.73
N ASN A 172 -20.01 3.42 7.02
CA ASN A 172 -20.96 4.25 7.77
C ASN A 172 -20.37 5.63 8.04
N MET A 173 -19.08 5.72 8.40
CA MET A 173 -18.39 6.99 8.60
C MET A 173 -18.36 7.82 7.32
N LEU A 174 -18.01 7.22 6.19
CA LEU A 174 -18.05 7.85 4.88
C LEU A 174 -19.44 8.41 4.56
N SER A 175 -20.48 7.60 4.72
CA SER A 175 -21.87 8.01 4.47
C SER A 175 -22.25 9.20 5.35
N SER A 176 -21.94 9.13 6.64
CA SER A 176 -22.24 10.18 7.61
C SER A 176 -21.51 11.49 7.30
N ILE A 177 -20.22 11.44 6.94
CA ILE A 177 -19.44 12.61 6.56
C ILE A 177 -19.98 13.27 5.30
N HIS A 178 -20.32 12.47 4.29
CA HIS A 178 -20.84 13.00 3.03
C HIS A 178 -22.25 13.55 3.16
N ASP A 179 -23.12 12.93 3.96
CA ASP A 179 -24.46 13.46 4.26
C ASP A 179 -24.39 14.78 5.02
N LEU A 180 -23.43 14.90 5.93
CA LEU A 180 -23.14 16.15 6.63
C LEU A 180 -22.57 17.20 5.67
N ALA A 181 -21.61 16.83 4.83
CA ALA A 181 -20.99 17.72 3.84
C ALA A 181 -22.01 18.32 2.86
N LYS A 182 -23.05 17.57 2.46
CA LYS A 182 -24.14 18.06 1.59
C LYS A 182 -24.84 19.30 2.16
N GLN A 183 -24.93 19.44 3.47
CA GLN A 183 -25.57 20.59 4.12
C GLN A 183 -24.76 21.90 3.93
N TYR A 184 -23.46 21.76 3.67
CA TYR A 184 -22.52 22.88 3.61
C TYR A 184 -21.89 23.07 2.23
N VAL A 185 -22.29 22.30 1.22
CA VAL A 185 -21.72 22.38 -0.13
C VAL A 185 -21.89 23.78 -0.75
N LYS A 186 -20.86 24.27 -1.43
CA LYS A 186 -20.94 25.52 -2.21
C LYS A 186 -21.90 25.34 -3.38
N LYS A 187 -22.68 26.38 -3.69
CA LYS A 187 -23.59 26.38 -4.84
C LYS A 187 -22.83 26.05 -6.12
N GLY A 188 -23.29 25.04 -6.86
CA GLY A 188 -22.66 24.58 -8.11
C GLY A 188 -21.56 23.52 -7.94
N GLN A 189 -21.27 23.08 -6.69
CA GLN A 189 -20.30 22.02 -6.40
C GLN A 189 -20.96 20.70 -5.96
N GLU A 190 -22.28 20.58 -6.07
CA GLU A 190 -23.05 19.41 -5.65
C GLU A 190 -22.63 18.15 -6.41
N GLU A 191 -22.43 18.27 -7.73
CA GLU A 191 -21.96 17.16 -8.58
C GLU A 191 -20.52 16.74 -8.22
N THR A 192 -19.66 17.71 -7.91
CA THR A 192 -18.28 17.45 -7.47
C THR A 192 -18.27 16.65 -6.17
N LEU A 193 -19.08 17.04 -5.18
CA LEU A 193 -19.20 16.31 -3.91
C LEU A 193 -19.70 14.88 -4.12
N ILE A 194 -20.68 14.67 -5.01
CA ILE A 194 -21.15 13.31 -5.37
C ILE A 194 -20.01 12.46 -5.95
N LYS A 195 -19.20 13.03 -6.85
CA LYS A 195 -18.04 12.33 -7.44
C LYS A 195 -16.95 12.04 -6.40
N ILE A 196 -16.68 12.96 -5.47
CA ILE A 196 -15.76 12.74 -4.34
C ILE A 196 -16.25 11.58 -3.46
N ASN A 197 -17.53 11.59 -3.08
CA ASN A 197 -18.10 10.51 -2.28
C ASN A 197 -17.94 9.16 -2.98
N LYS A 198 -18.32 9.11 -4.27
CA LYS A 198 -18.12 7.92 -5.08
C LYS A 198 -16.65 7.49 -5.13
N PHE A 199 -15.72 8.43 -5.27
CA PHE A 199 -14.29 8.13 -5.28
C PHE A 199 -13.82 7.51 -3.95
N HIS A 200 -14.19 8.09 -2.80
CA HIS A 200 -13.84 7.53 -1.49
C HIS A 200 -14.40 6.12 -1.29
N CYS A 201 -15.70 5.92 -1.56
CA CYS A 201 -16.36 4.61 -1.44
C CYS A 201 -15.77 3.57 -2.40
N ASP A 202 -15.62 3.92 -3.69
CA ASP A 202 -15.03 3.03 -4.69
C ASP A 202 -13.58 2.67 -4.28
N THR A 203 -12.81 3.60 -3.67
CA THR A 203 -11.43 3.35 -3.21
C THR A 203 -11.37 2.40 -2.01
N ILE A 204 -12.22 2.58 -1.00
CA ILE A 204 -12.28 1.64 0.13
C ILE A 204 -12.67 0.25 -0.37
N ASN A 205 -13.71 0.15 -1.19
CA ASN A 205 -14.11 -1.14 -1.80
C ASN A 205 -12.96 -1.74 -2.62
N PHE A 206 -12.23 -0.92 -3.39
CA PHE A 206 -11.05 -1.40 -4.11
C PHE A 206 -10.00 -1.99 -3.17
N LEU A 207 -9.77 -1.42 -1.98
CA LEU A 207 -8.76 -1.94 -1.05
C LEU A 207 -9.20 -3.16 -0.25
N THR A 208 -10.50 -3.31 0.01
CA THR A 208 -11.03 -4.37 0.88
C THR A 208 -11.63 -5.55 0.12
N SER A 209 -12.04 -5.36 -1.13
CA SER A 209 -12.64 -6.43 -1.94
C SER A 209 -11.60 -7.20 -2.73
N TYR A 210 -11.73 -8.52 -2.68
CA TYR A 210 -11.05 -9.44 -3.58
C TYR A 210 -11.40 -9.13 -5.05
N ASP A 211 -10.40 -9.28 -5.92
CA ASP A 211 -10.54 -9.09 -7.36
C ASP A 211 -9.74 -10.19 -8.07
N GLU A 212 -10.45 -11.20 -8.59
CA GLU A 212 -9.84 -12.35 -9.27
C GLU A 212 -9.02 -11.93 -10.50
N ASP A 213 -9.44 -10.85 -11.16
CA ASP A 213 -8.82 -10.35 -12.39
C ASP A 213 -7.60 -9.46 -12.11
N TYR A 214 -7.33 -9.10 -10.85
CA TYR A 214 -6.17 -8.31 -10.49
C TYR A 214 -4.87 -9.10 -10.63
N HIS A 215 -3.94 -8.54 -11.40
CA HIS A 215 -2.59 -9.06 -11.58
C HIS A 215 -1.60 -7.91 -11.76
N LEU A 216 -0.34 -8.13 -11.40
CA LEU A 216 0.71 -7.17 -11.72
C LEU A 216 0.94 -7.15 -13.24
N PRO A 217 1.00 -5.98 -13.89
CA PRO A 217 1.13 -5.87 -15.33
C PRO A 217 2.59 -5.97 -15.80
N PHE A 218 3.37 -6.86 -15.18
CA PHE A 218 4.82 -6.96 -15.40
C PHE A 218 5.16 -8.31 -16.05
N GLU A 219 5.96 -8.25 -17.10
CA GLU A 219 6.52 -9.43 -17.76
C GLU A 219 7.84 -9.81 -17.09
N ASP A 220 7.75 -10.59 -16.00
CA ASP A 220 8.90 -11.09 -15.25
C ASP A 220 8.76 -12.61 -15.02
N TYR A 221 9.84 -13.36 -15.21
CA TYR A 221 9.86 -14.81 -15.05
C TYR A 221 9.46 -15.27 -13.64
N ASN A 222 9.74 -14.45 -12.63
CA ASN A 222 9.47 -14.74 -11.23
C ASN A 222 8.22 -14.02 -10.70
N VAL A 223 7.40 -13.39 -11.56
CA VAL A 223 6.23 -12.59 -11.12
C VAL A 223 5.26 -13.40 -10.26
N ASP A 224 5.11 -14.71 -10.51
CA ASP A 224 4.21 -15.57 -9.73
C ASP A 224 4.61 -15.68 -8.24
N TYR A 225 5.89 -15.49 -7.91
CA TYR A 225 6.37 -15.49 -6.53
C TYR A 225 6.01 -14.20 -5.77
N THR A 226 5.39 -13.22 -6.44
CA THR A 226 4.82 -12.03 -5.77
C THR A 226 3.49 -12.32 -5.08
N TYR A 227 2.75 -13.33 -5.56
CA TYR A 227 1.47 -13.72 -4.99
C TYR A 227 1.68 -14.46 -3.66
N PRO A 228 0.97 -14.07 -2.59
CA PRO A 228 1.24 -14.60 -1.25
C PRO A 228 0.92 -16.09 -1.11
N ASP A 229 -0.20 -16.54 -1.66
CA ASP A 229 -0.62 -17.95 -1.65
C ASP A 229 0.40 -18.85 -2.35
N PHE A 230 0.84 -18.45 -3.55
CA PHE A 230 1.84 -19.19 -4.30
C PHE A 230 3.18 -19.21 -3.55
N PHE A 231 3.64 -18.06 -3.05
CA PHE A 231 4.89 -17.95 -2.30
C PHE A 231 4.89 -18.81 -1.04
N ILE A 232 3.86 -18.70 -0.20
CA ILE A 232 3.75 -19.43 1.08
C ILE A 232 3.69 -20.93 0.82
N LYS A 233 2.84 -21.36 -0.13
CA LYS A 233 2.73 -22.77 -0.50
C LYS A 233 4.07 -23.31 -0.97
N LYS A 234 4.72 -22.64 -1.93
CA LYS A 234 6.04 -23.05 -2.44
C LYS A 234 7.11 -23.07 -1.36
N TYR A 235 7.10 -22.11 -0.44
CA TYR A 235 8.05 -22.12 0.68
C TYR A 235 7.83 -23.34 1.60
N SER A 236 6.58 -23.70 1.89
CA SER A 236 6.27 -24.87 2.72
C SER A 236 6.59 -26.22 2.04
N GLU A 237 6.37 -26.32 0.73
CA GLU A 237 6.57 -27.56 -0.03
C GLU A 237 8.04 -27.74 -0.47
N ASN A 238 8.71 -26.66 -0.87
CA ASN A 238 10.04 -26.69 -1.47
C ASN A 238 10.82 -25.39 -1.23
N GLN A 239 11.36 -25.22 -0.03
CA GLN A 239 12.17 -24.03 0.34
C GLN A 239 13.33 -23.75 -0.63
N SER A 240 13.97 -24.78 -1.17
CA SER A 240 15.10 -24.63 -2.11
C SER A 240 14.70 -23.93 -3.40
N GLU A 241 13.45 -24.04 -3.83
CA GLU A 241 12.92 -23.31 -5.00
C GLU A 241 12.83 -21.81 -4.70
N ILE A 242 12.25 -21.44 -3.55
CA ILE A 242 12.20 -20.05 -3.10
C ILE A 242 13.61 -19.46 -2.93
N PHE A 243 14.56 -20.22 -2.39
CA PHE A 243 15.93 -19.74 -2.23
C PHE A 243 16.64 -19.51 -3.57
N LYS A 244 16.34 -20.28 -4.62
CA LYS A 244 16.80 -19.99 -5.99
C LYS A 244 16.24 -18.67 -6.49
N VAL A 245 14.94 -18.44 -6.31
CA VAL A 245 14.29 -17.18 -6.72
C VAL A 245 14.88 -15.98 -5.96
N ILE A 246 15.09 -16.09 -4.65
CA ILE A 246 15.71 -15.02 -3.84
C ILE A 246 17.15 -14.75 -4.30
N LYS A 247 17.90 -15.79 -4.66
CA LYS A 247 19.22 -15.62 -5.29
C LYS A 247 19.11 -14.84 -6.60
N ASP A 248 18.15 -15.17 -7.45
CA ASP A 248 17.96 -14.49 -8.73
C ASP A 248 17.60 -13.00 -8.52
N CYS A 249 16.84 -12.69 -7.47
CA CYS A 249 16.44 -11.33 -7.10
C CYS A 249 17.62 -10.37 -6.85
N VAL A 250 18.81 -10.87 -6.49
CA VAL A 250 20.01 -10.04 -6.28
C VAL A 250 20.97 -10.03 -7.45
N SER A 251 20.60 -10.63 -8.59
CA SER A 251 21.45 -10.65 -9.79
C SER A 251 21.72 -9.25 -10.32
N SER A 252 22.96 -9.00 -10.73
CA SER A 252 23.35 -7.73 -11.36
C SER A 252 22.74 -7.56 -12.75
N GLY A 253 22.44 -6.33 -13.16
CA GLY A 253 22.01 -6.01 -14.52
C GLY A 253 20.52 -6.18 -14.82
N GLN A 254 19.69 -6.42 -13.78
CA GLN A 254 18.24 -6.43 -13.90
C GLN A 254 17.70 -5.08 -14.37
N GLU A 255 16.65 -5.10 -15.20
CA GLU A 255 15.93 -3.88 -15.53
C GLU A 255 15.15 -3.36 -14.32
N ARG A 256 14.79 -2.08 -14.33
CA ARG A 256 14.11 -1.42 -13.19
C ARG A 256 12.81 -2.12 -12.79
N MET A 257 12.04 -2.62 -13.76
CA MET A 257 10.81 -3.38 -13.51
C MET A 257 11.09 -4.72 -12.82
N ASN A 258 12.10 -5.47 -13.29
CA ASN A 258 12.47 -6.75 -12.67
C ASN A 258 12.99 -6.54 -11.25
N VAL A 259 13.78 -5.47 -11.01
CA VAL A 259 14.19 -5.10 -9.64
C VAL A 259 12.98 -4.82 -8.74
N PHE A 260 11.90 -4.23 -9.27
CA PHE A 260 10.68 -3.99 -8.51
C PHE A 260 9.97 -5.29 -8.14
N VAL A 261 9.83 -6.22 -9.09
CA VAL A 261 9.29 -7.57 -8.84
C VAL A 261 10.15 -8.32 -7.81
N SER A 262 11.47 -8.33 -8.00
CA SER A 262 12.45 -8.91 -7.07
C SER A 262 12.29 -8.36 -5.65
N LYS A 263 12.08 -7.05 -5.49
CA LYS A 263 11.81 -6.46 -4.18
C LYS A 263 10.51 -6.95 -3.57
N ILE A 264 9.42 -7.06 -4.33
CA ILE A 264 8.15 -7.61 -3.83
C ILE A 264 8.33 -9.06 -3.36
N ILE A 265 9.05 -9.90 -4.11
CA ILE A 265 9.33 -11.29 -3.73
C ILE A 265 10.13 -11.36 -2.43
N VAL A 266 11.20 -10.56 -2.30
CA VAL A 266 11.98 -10.54 -1.05
C VAL A 266 11.18 -9.96 0.10
N MET A 267 10.27 -9.01 -0.14
CA MET A 267 9.32 -8.52 0.86
C MET A 267 8.37 -9.65 1.34
N ASN A 268 7.90 -10.55 0.47
CA ASN A 268 7.17 -11.75 0.89
C ASN A 268 8.02 -12.63 1.81
N TYR A 269 9.27 -12.90 1.45
CA TYR A 269 10.18 -13.66 2.31
C TYR A 269 10.35 -13.00 3.68
N ILE A 270 10.54 -11.68 3.70
CA ILE A 270 10.63 -10.93 4.95
C ILE A 270 9.35 -11.05 5.77
N TYR A 271 8.19 -10.78 5.18
CA TYR A 271 6.93 -10.69 5.91
C TYR A 271 6.45 -12.05 6.40
N TYR A 272 6.42 -13.06 5.53
CA TYR A 272 5.84 -14.37 5.83
C TYR A 272 6.82 -15.32 6.52
N VAL A 273 8.14 -15.11 6.37
CA VAL A 273 9.16 -15.99 6.97
C VAL A 273 9.92 -15.27 8.08
N LEU A 274 10.66 -14.20 7.75
CA LEU A 274 11.65 -13.64 8.68
C LEU A 274 11.06 -12.77 9.80
N LYS A 275 9.92 -12.10 9.58
CA LYS A 275 9.32 -11.12 10.52
C LYS A 275 9.19 -11.69 11.93
N ASN A 276 8.74 -12.94 12.04
CA ASN A 276 8.52 -13.63 13.32
C ASN A 276 9.59 -14.69 13.63
N LYS A 277 10.36 -15.13 12.64
CA LYS A 277 11.41 -16.16 12.77
C LYS A 277 12.68 -15.75 12.03
N PRO A 278 13.40 -14.71 12.52
CA PRO A 278 14.60 -14.22 11.84
C PRO A 278 15.71 -15.27 11.70
N GLU A 279 15.72 -16.32 12.52
CA GLU A 279 16.62 -17.47 12.43
C GLU A 279 16.47 -18.28 11.12
N GLU A 280 15.32 -18.21 10.44
CA GLU A 280 15.10 -18.87 9.13
C GLU A 280 16.08 -18.38 8.05
N VAL A 281 16.69 -17.21 8.24
CA VAL A 281 17.76 -16.70 7.36
C VAL A 281 18.99 -17.64 7.34
N LEU A 282 19.18 -18.47 8.37
CA LEU A 282 20.27 -19.43 8.44
C LEU A 282 20.10 -20.58 7.46
N LEU A 283 18.86 -20.98 7.14
CA LEU A 283 18.60 -21.97 6.09
C LEU A 283 19.00 -21.43 4.72
N LEU A 284 18.72 -20.15 4.45
CA LEU A 284 19.15 -19.48 3.23
C LEU A 284 20.68 -19.33 3.16
N LYS A 285 21.33 -19.09 4.29
CA LYS A 285 22.80 -19.11 4.40
C LYS A 285 23.36 -20.48 4.06
N GLU A 286 22.79 -21.55 4.62
CA GLU A 286 23.19 -22.92 4.35
C GLU A 286 23.02 -23.25 2.86
N PHE A 287 21.90 -22.85 2.26
CA PHE A 287 21.65 -22.99 0.83
C PHE A 287 22.69 -22.29 -0.06
N CYS A 288 23.15 -21.10 0.34
CA CYS A 288 24.23 -20.39 -0.35
C CYS A 288 25.60 -21.11 -0.24
N GLY A 289 25.72 -22.07 0.68
CA GLY A 289 26.90 -22.90 0.88
C GLY A 289 28.14 -22.05 1.15
N LYS A 290 29.19 -22.26 0.35
CA LYS A 290 30.47 -21.54 0.50
C LYS A 290 30.47 -20.14 -0.12
N SER A 291 29.40 -19.74 -0.81
CA SER A 291 29.32 -18.43 -1.47
C SER A 291 28.98 -17.32 -0.47
N ASN A 292 29.97 -16.90 0.30
CA ASN A 292 29.81 -15.85 1.31
C ASN A 292 29.37 -14.51 0.72
N ASP A 293 29.85 -14.17 -0.48
CA ASP A 293 29.48 -12.92 -1.14
C ASP A 293 28.01 -12.94 -1.59
N LEU A 294 27.53 -14.07 -2.13
CA LEU A 294 26.12 -14.21 -2.49
C LEU A 294 25.20 -14.05 -1.27
N PHE A 295 25.51 -14.73 -0.17
CA PHE A 295 24.72 -14.57 1.06
C PHE A 295 24.78 -13.14 1.59
N PHE A 296 25.95 -12.49 1.51
CA PHE A 296 26.11 -11.09 1.88
C PHE A 296 25.23 -10.17 1.03
N ASP A 297 25.18 -10.38 -0.28
CA ASP A 297 24.38 -9.58 -1.20
C ASP A 297 22.88 -9.73 -0.90
N ILE A 298 22.42 -10.96 -0.66
CA ILE A 298 21.04 -11.24 -0.25
C ILE A 298 20.71 -10.58 1.09
N LEU A 299 21.54 -10.75 2.11
CA LEU A 299 21.30 -10.14 3.42
C LEU A 299 21.34 -8.61 3.35
N SER A 300 22.25 -8.05 2.55
CA SER A 300 22.31 -6.61 2.30
C SER A 300 21.05 -6.11 1.61
N PHE A 301 20.54 -6.85 0.62
CA PHE A 301 19.30 -6.51 -0.08
C PHE A 301 18.10 -6.51 0.88
N ILE A 302 17.96 -7.54 1.72
CA ILE A 302 16.93 -7.63 2.77
C ILE A 302 17.00 -6.42 3.72
N LEU A 303 18.17 -6.11 4.25
CA LEU A 303 18.34 -5.06 5.27
C LEU A 303 18.16 -3.65 4.69
N LYS A 304 18.64 -3.39 3.48
CA LYS A 304 18.53 -2.07 2.82
C LYS A 304 17.08 -1.69 2.51
N MET A 305 16.19 -2.66 2.33
CA MET A 305 14.77 -2.38 2.16
C MET A 305 14.13 -1.75 3.38
N LYS A 306 14.71 -1.90 4.59
CA LYS A 306 14.13 -1.37 5.82
C LYS A 306 12.66 -1.79 6.00
N PHE A 307 12.33 -3.03 5.64
CA PHE A 307 10.99 -3.61 5.77
C PHE A 307 10.96 -4.66 6.88
N TYR A 308 10.17 -4.47 7.95
CA TYR A 308 9.97 -5.33 9.15
C TYR A 308 11.19 -5.83 9.94
N VAL A 309 12.24 -6.28 9.28
CA VAL A 309 13.49 -6.76 9.88
C VAL A 309 14.57 -5.68 9.82
N ARG A 310 15.48 -5.75 10.77
CA ARG A 310 16.64 -4.85 10.97
C ARG A 310 17.81 -5.67 11.48
N LYS A 311 19.02 -5.11 11.50
CA LYS A 311 20.24 -5.81 11.97
C LYS A 311 20.05 -6.43 13.36
N GLU A 312 19.28 -5.77 14.22
CA GLU A 312 19.02 -6.17 15.59
C GLU A 312 18.28 -7.50 15.69
N HIS A 313 17.40 -7.80 14.72
CA HIS A 313 16.62 -9.04 14.68
C HIS A 313 17.50 -10.27 14.41
N PHE A 314 18.70 -10.08 13.86
CA PHE A 314 19.66 -11.15 13.57
C PHE A 314 20.78 -11.27 14.64
N LYS A 315 20.68 -10.52 15.75
CA LYS A 315 21.64 -10.63 16.85
C LYS A 315 21.58 -12.05 17.44
N GLY A 316 22.75 -12.60 17.78
CA GLY A 316 22.86 -13.95 18.32
C GLY A 316 22.93 -15.07 17.26
N LEU A 317 22.65 -14.79 15.99
CA LEU A 317 22.69 -15.79 14.91
C LEU A 317 24.10 -16.01 14.30
N HIS A 318 25.15 -15.53 14.97
CA HIS A 318 26.53 -15.60 14.48
C HIS A 318 26.75 -15.00 13.06
N LEU A 319 25.96 -13.99 12.68
CA LEU A 319 26.07 -13.28 11.40
C LEU A 319 26.89 -11.98 11.48
N GLY A 320 27.63 -11.77 12.56
CA GLY A 320 28.30 -10.49 12.88
C GLY A 320 29.18 -9.95 11.74
N TYR A 321 29.95 -10.81 11.07
CA TYR A 321 30.78 -10.44 9.92
C TYR A 321 29.97 -9.85 8.76
N TYR A 322 28.81 -10.42 8.44
CA TYR A 322 27.95 -9.90 7.37
C TYR A 322 27.27 -8.61 7.82
N LEU A 323 26.68 -8.61 9.02
CA LEU A 323 25.92 -7.47 9.57
C LEU A 323 26.79 -6.20 9.72
N SER A 324 28.08 -6.35 10.06
CA SER A 324 29.00 -5.21 10.16
C SER A 324 29.33 -4.57 8.82
N ARG A 325 29.26 -5.34 7.72
CA ARG A 325 29.59 -4.88 6.36
C ARG A 325 28.41 -4.22 5.63
N VAL A 326 27.17 -4.42 6.09
CA VAL A 326 26.00 -3.80 5.45
C VAL A 326 25.94 -2.31 5.78
N GLU A 327 26.05 -1.45 4.77
CA GLU A 327 25.78 -0.02 4.86
C GLU A 327 24.26 0.24 4.68
N ILE A 328 23.64 1.00 5.59
CA ILE A 328 22.19 1.22 5.72
C ILE A 328 21.79 2.66 5.40
#